data_AF-A0A1G5CE20-F1
#
_entry.id   AF-A0A1G5CE20-F1
#
_cell.length_a   1.000
_cell.length_b   1.000
_cell.length_c   1.000
_cell.angle_alpha   90.00
_cell.angle_beta   90.00
_cell.angle_gamma   90.00
#
_symmetry.space_group_name_H-M   'P 1'
#
loop_
_entity.id
_entity.type
_entity.pdbx_description
1 polymer ?
#
loop_
_entity_poly.entity_id
_entity_poly.type
_entity_poly.pdbx_seq_one_letter_code
_entity_poly.pdbx_strand_id
1 'polypeptide(L)'
;MRKDIVELWGVIIGLVIGFIVAKVYQIWAILFIYQGSRYAGIDGWFNTALWDVATRNPLAFLIVVEIIFAVLGYLFVKTFFKHIM
;
A
#
# COMPACT_ATOMS: atom_id res chain seq x y z
N MET A 1 -8.59 24.32 -14.95
CA MET A 1 -9.26 23.31 -14.09
C MET A 1 -9.13 23.77 -12.65
N ARG A 2 -10.16 23.61 -11.82
CA ARG A 2 -10.12 24.07 -10.42
C ARG A 2 -9.12 23.23 -9.62
N LYS A 3 -8.29 23.85 -8.77
CA LYS A 3 -7.14 23.21 -8.11
C LYS A 3 -7.53 22.06 -7.17
N ASP A 4 -8.63 22.24 -6.46
CA ASP A 4 -9.30 21.21 -5.64
C ASP A 4 -9.63 19.94 -6.44
N ILE A 5 -10.08 20.07 -7.69
CA ILE A 5 -10.40 18.93 -8.56
C ILE A 5 -9.11 18.17 -8.90
N VAL A 6 -8.01 18.87 -9.19
CA VAL A 6 -6.72 18.24 -9.51
C VAL A 6 -6.16 17.50 -8.28
N GLU A 7 -6.22 18.13 -7.10
CA GLU A 7 -5.79 17.50 -5.84
C GLU A 7 -6.64 16.25 -5.50
N LEU A 8 -7.95 16.29 -5.76
CA LEU A 8 -8.85 15.14 -5.59
C LEU A 8 -8.48 14.00 -6.54
N TRP A 9 -8.12 14.29 -7.79
CA TRP A 9 -7.62 13.26 -8.72
C TRP A 9 -6.33 12.62 -8.23
N GLY A 10 -5.42 13.39 -7.62
CA GLY A 10 -4.23 12.86 -6.95
C GLY A 10 -4.57 11.85 -5.87
N VAL A 11 -5.54 12.17 -5.00
CA VAL A 11 -6.04 11.26 -3.96
C VAL A 11 -6.63 9.98 -4.57
N ILE A 12 -7.49 10.09 -5.58
CA ILE A 12 -8.14 8.94 -6.23
C ILE A 12 -7.10 8.00 -6.86
N ILE A 13 -6.12 8.55 -7.58
CA ILE A 13 -5.02 7.77 -8.17
C ILE A 13 -4.22 7.07 -7.06
N GLY A 14 -3.93 7.79 -5.98
CA GLY A 14 -3.28 7.23 -4.79
C GLY A 14 -4.03 6.03 -4.23
N LEU A 15 -5.35 6.15 -4.01
CA LEU A 15 -6.19 5.04 -3.53
C LEU A 15 -6.11 3.82 -4.44
N VAL A 16 -6.19 4.01 -5.77
CA VAL A 16 -6.09 2.90 -6.74
C VAL A 16 -4.73 2.20 -6.66
N ILE A 17 -3.64 2.96 -6.57
CA ILE A 17 -2.30 2.38 -6.44
C ILE A 17 -2.18 1.63 -5.11
N GLY A 18 -2.65 2.22 -4.01
CA GLY A 18 -2.62 1.61 -2.68
C GLY A 18 -3.38 0.29 -2.65
N PHE A 19 -4.56 0.23 -3.27
CA PHE A 19 -5.34 -1.01 -3.41
C PHE A 19 -4.53 -2.10 -4.13
N ILE A 20 -3.95 -1.78 -5.29
CA ILE A 20 -3.17 -2.73 -6.08
C ILE A 20 -1.97 -3.25 -5.28
N VAL A 21 -1.19 -2.34 -4.68
CA VAL A 21 -0.01 -2.69 -3.88
C VAL A 21 -0.39 -3.59 -2.71
N ALA A 22 -1.45 -3.23 -1.98
CA ALA A 22 -1.92 -4.02 -0.85
C ALA A 22 -2.36 -5.43 -1.28
N LYS A 23 -3.12 -5.54 -2.38
CA LYS A 23 -3.61 -6.84 -2.87
C LYS A 23 -2.49 -7.73 -3.39
N VAL A 24 -1.54 -7.16 -4.12
CA VAL A 24 -0.35 -7.90 -4.55
C VAL A 24 0.40 -8.43 -3.33
N TYR A 25 0.70 -7.58 -2.34
CA TYR A 25 1.41 -7.99 -1.14
C TYR A 25 0.65 -9.09 -0.36
N GLN A 26 -0.67 -8.96 -0.21
CA GLN A 26 -1.50 -9.97 0.47
C GLN A 26 -1.46 -11.33 -0.22
N ILE A 27 -1.53 -11.36 -1.56
CA ILE A 27 -1.40 -12.61 -2.33
C ILE A 27 -0.03 -13.25 -2.08
N TRP A 28 1.04 -12.47 -2.14
CA TRP A 28 2.39 -12.93 -1.84
C TRP A 28 2.52 -13.46 -0.40
N ALA A 29 1.94 -12.76 0.59
CA ALA A 29 1.96 -13.16 1.98
C ALA A 29 1.22 -14.50 2.22
N ILE A 30 0.06 -14.69 1.57
CA ILE A 30 -0.70 -15.94 1.63
C ILE A 30 0.11 -17.10 1.01
N LEU A 31 0.72 -16.89 -0.16
CA LEU A 31 1.58 -17.89 -0.80
C LEU A 31 2.79 -18.24 0.06
N PHE A 32 3.42 -17.24 0.68
CA PHE A 32 4.54 -17.43 1.59
C PHE A 32 4.16 -18.27 2.81
N ILE A 33 3.01 -18.01 3.45
CA ILE A 33 2.54 -18.83 4.58
C ILE A 33 2.27 -20.28 4.13
N TYR A 34 1.61 -20.48 3.00
CA TYR A 34 1.19 -21.80 2.55
C TYR A 34 2.36 -22.68 2.04
N GLN A 35 3.32 -22.08 1.33
CA GLN A 35 4.40 -22.83 0.65
C GLN A 35 5.81 -22.52 1.17
N GLY A 36 6.07 -21.29 1.64
CA GLY A 36 7.41 -20.79 1.96
C GLY A 36 7.78 -20.82 3.45
N SER A 37 6.80 -20.85 4.35
CA SER A 37 7.02 -20.77 5.80
C SER A 37 7.86 -21.93 6.35
N ARG A 38 7.77 -23.12 5.75
CA ARG A 38 8.60 -24.29 6.10
C ARG A 38 10.06 -24.16 5.67
N TYR A 39 10.36 -23.27 4.73
CA TYR A 39 11.71 -23.01 4.21
C TYR A 39 12.34 -21.75 4.82
N ALA A 40 11.55 -20.92 5.51
CA ALA A 40 12.05 -19.85 6.36
C ALA A 40 12.69 -20.49 7.60
N GLY A 41 14.01 -20.69 7.57
CA GLY A 41 14.75 -21.26 8.70
C GLY A 41 14.58 -20.46 10.00
N ILE A 42 15.20 -20.97 11.07
CA ILE A 42 15.14 -20.45 12.45
C ILE A 42 15.72 -19.02 12.62
N ASP A 43 16.16 -18.36 11.53
CA ASP A 43 16.58 -16.94 11.51
C ASP A 43 15.82 -16.03 10.49
N GLY A 44 14.79 -16.54 9.80
CA GLY A 44 13.90 -15.74 8.94
C GLY A 44 12.95 -14.81 9.72
N TRP A 45 13.00 -13.50 9.42
CA TRP A 45 12.03 -12.45 9.81
C TRP A 45 11.37 -12.62 11.21
N PHE A 46 12.21 -12.88 12.22
CA PHE A 46 12.16 -12.50 13.65
C PHE A 46 10.85 -11.95 14.25
N ASN A 47 10.59 -10.70 13.83
CA ASN A 47 9.61 -9.80 14.41
C ASN A 47 8.27 -9.97 13.70
N THR A 48 7.15 -9.62 14.34
CA THR A 48 5.79 -9.65 13.75
C THR A 48 5.82 -9.18 12.31
N ALA A 49 5.90 -10.13 11.41
CA ALA A 49 6.35 -9.83 10.08
C ALA A 49 5.20 -9.16 9.34
N LEU A 50 5.52 -8.27 8.43
CA LEU A 50 4.49 -7.55 7.69
C LEU A 50 3.51 -8.51 6.96
N TRP A 51 3.98 -9.72 6.61
CA TRP A 51 3.14 -10.80 6.07
C TRP A 51 2.13 -11.36 7.09
N ASP A 52 2.48 -11.42 8.37
CA ASP A 52 1.59 -11.86 9.46
C ASP A 52 0.47 -10.84 9.68
N VAL A 53 0.82 -9.54 9.70
CA VAL A 53 -0.18 -8.46 9.77
C VAL A 53 -1.08 -8.44 8.54
N ALA A 54 -0.51 -8.56 7.34
CA ALA A 54 -1.25 -8.55 6.09
C ALA A 54 -2.21 -9.74 5.92
N THR A 55 -1.96 -10.87 6.60
CA THR A 55 -2.82 -12.06 6.54
C THR A 55 -3.79 -12.17 7.70
N ARG A 56 -3.40 -11.81 8.93
CA ARG A 56 -4.30 -11.82 10.10
C ARG A 56 -5.31 -10.69 10.06
N ASN A 57 -4.92 -9.52 9.55
CA ASN A 57 -5.77 -8.32 9.50
C ASN A 57 -5.78 -7.71 8.09
N PRO A 58 -6.29 -8.43 7.08
CA PRO A 58 -6.17 -8.01 5.68
C PRO A 58 -6.89 -6.69 5.38
N LEU A 59 -8.00 -6.41 6.06
CA LEU A 59 -8.72 -5.13 5.88
C LEU A 59 -7.95 -3.95 6.47
N ALA A 60 -7.41 -4.10 7.70
CA ALA A 60 -6.62 -3.05 8.33
C ALA A 60 -5.35 -2.74 7.52
N PHE A 61 -4.67 -3.78 7.03
CA PHE A 61 -3.52 -3.63 6.14
C PHE A 61 -3.89 -2.86 4.86
N LEU A 62 -4.98 -3.24 4.19
CA LEU A 62 -5.46 -2.56 2.98
C LEU A 62 -5.70 -1.08 3.25
N ILE A 63 -6.47 -0.74 4.28
CA ILE A 63 -6.84 0.64 4.62
C ILE A 63 -5.59 1.48 4.90
N VAL A 64 -4.64 0.96 5.67
CA VAL A 64 -3.40 1.69 5.99
C VAL A 64 -2.60 1.97 4.72
N VAL A 65 -2.43 0.97 3.86
CA VAL A 65 -1.70 1.13 2.60
C VAL A 65 -2.41 2.12 1.68
N GLU A 66 -3.73 2.02 1.53
CA GLU A 66 -4.54 2.95 0.74
C GLU A 66 -4.41 4.39 1.24
N ILE A 67 -4.46 4.63 2.56
CA ILE A 67 -4.27 5.95 3.15
C ILE A 67 -2.87 6.50 2.84
N ILE A 68 -1.82 5.68 2.97
CA ILE A 68 -0.45 6.09 2.64
C ILE A 68 -0.39 6.57 1.19
N PHE A 69 -0.91 5.78 0.24
CA PHE A 69 -0.86 6.17 -1.17
C PHE A 69 -1.79 7.33 -1.52
N ALA A 70 -2.95 7.47 -0.86
CA ALA A 70 -3.82 8.63 -1.00
C ALA A 70 -3.11 9.93 -0.60
N VAL A 71 -2.40 9.91 0.54
CA VAL A 71 -1.59 11.04 1.00
C VAL A 71 -0.44 11.32 0.04
N LEU A 72 0.26 10.28 -0.44
CA LEU A 72 1.32 10.45 -1.44
C LEU A 72 0.80 11.05 -2.75
N GLY A 73 -0.35 10.60 -3.24
CA GLY A 73 -0.99 11.12 -4.44
C GLY A 73 -1.39 12.58 -4.29
N TYR A 74 -1.98 12.95 -3.14
CA TYR A 74 -2.25 14.35 -2.80
C TYR A 74 -0.97 15.20 -2.76
N LEU A 75 0.04 14.76 -2.02
CA LEU A 75 1.30 15.50 -1.87
C LEU A 75 2.03 15.63 -3.20
N PHE A 76 2.02 14.58 -4.02
CA PHE A 76 2.61 14.59 -5.35
C PHE A 76 1.98 15.68 -6.23
N VAL A 77 0.65 15.70 -6.33
CA VAL A 77 -0.06 16.74 -7.10
C VAL A 77 0.19 18.12 -6.49
N LYS A 78 0.06 18.26 -5.17
CA LYS A 78 0.26 19.54 -4.49
C LYS A 78 1.65 20.14 -4.72
N THR A 79 2.68 19.29 -4.76
CA THR A 79 4.08 19.71 -4.83
C THR A 79 4.53 19.90 -6.27
N PHE A 80 4.29 18.91 -7.14
CA PHE A 80 4.83 18.90 -8.49
C PHE A 80 3.90 19.56 -9.51
N PHE A 81 2.58 19.46 -9.35
CA PHE A 81 1.63 20.09 -10.28
C PHE A 81 1.64 21.62 -10.18
N LYS A 82 2.11 22.18 -9.06
CA LYS A 82 2.29 23.64 -8.88
C LYS A 82 3.45 24.21 -9.69
N HIS A 83 4.38 23.39 -10.17
CA HIS A 83 5.61 23.82 -10.86
C HIS A 83 5.57 23.60 -12.38
N ILE A 84 4.52 22.96 -12.90
CA ILE A 84 4.39 22.54 -14.31
C ILE A 84 3.52 23.52 -15.14
N MET A 85 2.88 24.50 -14.51
CA MET A 85 2.04 25.54 -15.14
C MET A 85 2.40 26.91 -14.58
#